data_AF-A0A7D5LB29-F1
#
_entry.id   AF-A0A7D5LB29-F1
#
_cell.length_a   1.000
_cell.length_b   1.000
_cell.length_c   1.000
_cell.angle_alpha   90.00
_cell.angle_beta   90.00
_cell.angle_gamma   90.00
#
_symmetry.space_group_name_H-M   'P 1'
#
loop_
_entity.id
_entity.type
_entity.pdbx_description
1 polymer ?
#
loop_
_entity_poly.entity_id
_entity_poly.type
_entity_poly.pdbx_seq_one_letter_code
_entity_poly.pdbx_strand_id
1 'polypeptide(L)'
;MADRPSPAPGSRADGTDGADRDGGPRRDPRITVARRELASLRSEKTIVLALLIQLFVAAFSSFLVVGLVSLYDPGAGEGFTVETAVAGDDAEDLLAAVGEVDAMDGRLYDSPETAADAFAERRVDAALLVTETPQDRYEVRVLVPEGNVGTTVVVTQARQALRAFERAERGDREAHLESRTLELPPRADGSPYFGFTYTVLVPLLLFLPVFVAGSMTVDSLTEELDRGTLELLRVAPVTPTEIVEGKLLAAAGLAPVQAGLWLGLLAFDGTAVAPAGSAFETAVGVASLLALVAAAAAVVAATGAALALVAPDRRAAQTVYSLGVLGLFGAAALSPVDPANVAARLAVGTADAATYLAVGALVALGLAALAGARVVVERHSFE
;
A
#
# COMPACT_ATOMS: atom_id res chain seq x y z
N MET A 1 35.79 28.57 81.78
CA MET A 1 36.22 27.46 82.66
C MET A 1 35.86 26.15 81.97
N ALA A 2 36.91 25.43 81.53
CA ALA A 2 36.99 24.08 80.96
C ALA A 2 36.17 23.77 79.68
N ASP A 3 36.75 23.67 78.48
CA ASP A 3 37.85 22.78 78.01
C ASP A 3 37.34 21.40 77.55
N ARG A 4 37.23 21.20 76.23
CA ARG A 4 37.62 19.96 75.55
C ARG A 4 38.19 20.27 74.15
N PRO A 5 39.29 19.61 73.76
CA PRO A 5 40.08 19.98 72.60
C PRO A 5 39.75 19.18 71.33
N SER A 6 40.21 19.71 70.18
CA SER A 6 40.27 19.08 68.85
C SER A 6 41.03 17.74 68.85
N PRO A 7 40.94 17.01 67.72
CA PRO A 7 42.19 16.83 66.97
C PRO A 7 42.04 17.08 65.47
N ALA A 8 43.09 17.69 64.91
CA ALA A 8 43.55 17.58 63.53
C ALA A 8 45.09 17.39 63.62
N PRO A 9 45.86 17.08 62.56
CA PRO A 9 45.60 16.31 61.33
C PRO A 9 46.72 15.25 61.04
N GLY A 10 46.50 14.36 60.06
CA GLY A 10 47.58 13.82 59.21
C GLY A 10 47.93 12.33 59.31
N SER A 11 47.73 11.58 58.22
CA SER A 11 48.85 11.09 57.40
C SER A 11 48.33 10.42 56.13
N ARG A 12 48.92 10.80 54.98
CA ARG A 12 48.84 10.09 53.71
C ARG A 12 49.71 8.83 53.79
N ALA A 13 49.22 7.73 53.25
CA ALA A 13 49.99 6.70 52.55
C ALA A 13 49.01 6.09 51.53
N ASP A 14 49.25 6.30 50.24
CA ASP A 14 49.67 5.25 49.29
C ASP A 14 48.63 4.11 49.21
N GLY A 15 47.90 3.93 48.12
CA GLY A 15 48.42 3.81 46.76
C GLY A 15 48.10 2.40 46.28
N THR A 16 47.42 2.34 45.13
CA THR A 16 47.31 1.19 44.20
C THR A 16 46.36 0.02 44.52
N ASP A 17 45.63 -0.32 43.45
CA ASP A 17 44.95 -1.58 43.12
C ASP A 17 43.69 -1.92 43.92
N GLY A 18 42.49 -1.94 43.35
CA GLY A 18 42.12 -2.25 41.97
C GLY A 18 41.07 -3.36 42.04
N ALA A 19 39.88 -3.12 41.48
CA ALA A 19 39.05 -4.11 40.80
C ALA A 19 37.67 -3.51 40.52
N ASP A 20 37.55 -2.95 39.32
CA ASP A 20 36.37 -3.06 38.46
C ASP A 20 35.49 -4.27 38.81
N ARG A 21 34.30 -4.02 39.34
CA ARG A 21 33.17 -4.95 39.27
C ARG A 21 31.86 -4.17 39.20
N ASP A 22 31.53 -3.74 37.99
CA ASP A 22 30.15 -3.72 37.50
C ASP A 22 30.15 -3.75 35.96
N GLY A 23 30.56 -4.93 35.45
CA GLY A 23 30.56 -5.28 34.03
C GLY A 23 29.21 -5.79 33.53
N GLY A 24 28.15 -4.99 33.71
CA GLY A 24 26.95 -5.16 32.88
C GLY A 24 27.25 -4.64 31.46
N PRO A 25 26.75 -5.27 30.38
CA PRO A 25 26.98 -4.75 29.03
C PRO A 25 26.42 -3.34 28.96
N ARG A 26 27.29 -2.33 28.84
CA ARG A 26 26.90 -0.93 28.63
C ARG A 26 26.03 -0.89 27.38
N ARG A 27 24.71 -0.80 27.56
CA ARG A 27 23.77 -0.66 26.43
C ARG A 27 24.18 0.58 25.66
N ASP A 28 24.33 0.42 24.34
CA ASP A 28 24.65 1.51 23.43
C ASP A 28 23.75 2.73 23.75
N PRO A 29 24.33 3.91 24.05
CA PRO A 29 23.55 5.09 24.39
C PRO A 29 22.50 5.45 23.33
N ARG A 30 22.80 5.20 22.05
CA ARG A 30 21.90 5.43 20.91
C ARG A 30 20.62 4.62 21.04
N ILE A 31 20.74 3.35 21.43
CA ILE A 31 19.60 2.44 21.63
C ILE A 31 18.77 2.89 22.84
N THR A 32 19.42 3.41 23.88
CA THR A 32 18.72 3.92 25.06
C THR A 32 17.88 5.15 24.73
N VAL A 33 18.45 6.10 23.99
CA VAL A 33 17.73 7.27 23.46
C VAL A 33 16.59 6.83 22.55
N ALA A 34 16.85 5.94 21.60
CA ALA A 34 15.84 5.45 20.66
C ALA A 34 14.65 4.79 21.37
N ARG A 35 14.91 3.97 22.40
CA ARG A 35 13.86 3.33 23.21
C ARG A 35 13.02 4.34 23.98
N ARG A 36 13.66 5.39 24.53
CA ARG A 36 12.96 6.47 25.22
C ARG A 36 12.06 7.24 24.25
N GLU A 37 12.58 7.56 23.06
CA GLU A 37 11.81 8.22 22.01
C GLU A 37 10.60 7.39 21.61
N LEU A 38 10.79 6.09 21.32
CA LEU A 38 9.70 5.17 20.98
C LEU A 38 8.66 5.02 22.11
N ALA A 39 9.09 5.02 23.37
CA ALA A 39 8.19 4.99 24.51
C ALA A 39 7.36 6.28 24.62
N SER A 40 7.95 7.44 24.31
CA SER A 40 7.25 8.71 24.22
C SER A 40 6.18 8.68 23.12
N LEU A 41 6.55 8.21 21.93
CA LEU A 41 5.64 8.09 20.79
C LEU A 41 4.46 7.16 21.07
N ARG A 42 4.68 6.08 21.80
CA ARG A 42 3.59 5.18 22.24
C ARG A 42 2.59 5.86 23.18
N SER A 43 3.02 6.88 23.93
CA SER A 43 2.13 7.65 24.80
C SER A 43 1.34 8.72 24.04
N GLU A 44 1.75 9.05 22.81
CA GLU A 44 1.10 10.03 21.98
C GLU A 44 -0.17 9.46 21.34
N LYS A 45 -1.32 9.83 21.91
CA LYS A 45 -2.63 9.32 21.51
C LYS A 45 -2.92 9.54 20.03
N THR A 46 -2.49 10.67 19.46
CA THR A 46 -2.73 11.00 18.05
C THR A 46 -2.01 10.03 17.11
N ILE A 47 -0.72 9.76 17.37
CA ILE A 47 0.06 8.82 16.56
C ILE A 47 -0.49 7.40 16.71
N VAL A 48 -0.76 6.96 17.93
CA VAL A 48 -1.34 5.63 18.17
C VAL A 48 -2.70 5.49 17.49
N LEU A 49 -3.56 6.51 17.59
CA LEU A 49 -4.88 6.51 16.95
C LEU A 49 -4.76 6.48 15.43
N ALA A 50 -3.85 7.26 14.83
CA ALA A 50 -3.61 7.25 13.39
C ALA A 50 -3.19 5.86 12.90
N LEU A 51 -2.28 5.19 13.63
CA LEU A 51 -1.84 3.84 13.30
C LEU A 51 -2.97 2.80 13.45
N LEU A 52 -3.79 2.92 14.50
CA LEU A 52 -4.95 2.03 14.69
C LEU A 52 -6.01 2.22 13.60
N ILE A 53 -6.30 3.46 13.21
CA ILE A 53 -7.24 3.76 12.12
C ILE A 53 -6.72 3.19 10.81
N GLN A 54 -5.44 3.39 10.51
CA GLN A 54 -4.83 2.80 9.32
C GLN A 54 -4.95 1.27 9.36
N LEU A 55 -4.85 0.66 10.57
CA LEU A 55 -4.86 -0.80 10.76
C LEU A 55 -6.23 -1.36 10.44
N PHE A 56 -7.23 -0.68 10.97
CA PHE A 56 -8.61 -0.94 10.71
C PHE A 56 -8.93 -0.79 9.22
N VAL A 57 -8.53 0.30 8.58
CA VAL A 57 -8.82 0.51 7.15
C VAL A 57 -8.20 -0.59 6.28
N ALA A 58 -6.94 -0.97 6.52
CA ALA A 58 -6.31 -2.04 5.75
C ALA A 58 -6.99 -3.39 5.98
N ALA A 59 -7.29 -3.76 7.24
CA ALA A 59 -7.90 -5.03 7.59
C ALA A 59 -9.35 -5.18 7.10
N PHE A 60 -10.08 -4.07 6.94
CA PHE A 60 -11.47 -4.08 6.48
C PHE A 60 -11.60 -3.73 4.99
N SER A 61 -10.50 -3.42 4.28
CA SER A 61 -10.56 -3.00 2.88
C SER A 61 -11.11 -4.10 1.97
N SER A 62 -10.68 -5.36 2.14
CA SER A 62 -11.21 -6.47 1.34
C SER A 62 -12.69 -6.72 1.62
N PHE A 63 -13.12 -6.64 2.90
CA PHE A 63 -14.54 -6.74 3.24
C PHE A 63 -15.37 -5.63 2.59
N LEU A 64 -14.87 -4.39 2.60
CA LEU A 64 -15.54 -3.28 1.94
C LEU A 64 -15.61 -3.50 0.42
N VAL A 65 -14.54 -3.97 -0.21
CA VAL A 65 -14.50 -4.23 -1.66
C VAL A 65 -15.45 -5.37 -2.04
N VAL A 66 -15.47 -6.48 -1.31
CA VAL A 66 -16.41 -7.59 -1.57
C VAL A 66 -17.85 -7.15 -1.34
N GLY A 67 -18.12 -6.39 -0.28
CA GLY A 67 -19.44 -5.81 -0.03
C GLY A 67 -19.86 -4.80 -1.11
N LEU A 68 -18.92 -4.00 -1.62
CA LEU A 68 -19.16 -3.07 -2.71
C LEU A 68 -19.38 -3.81 -4.03
N VAL A 69 -18.60 -4.83 -4.34
CA VAL A 69 -18.80 -5.69 -5.52
C VAL A 69 -20.17 -6.36 -5.46
N SER A 70 -20.60 -6.85 -4.29
CA SER A 70 -21.96 -7.39 -4.13
C SER A 70 -23.07 -6.33 -4.35
N LEU A 71 -22.77 -5.05 -4.13
CA LEU A 71 -23.73 -3.94 -4.32
C LEU A 71 -23.70 -3.37 -5.75
N TYR A 72 -22.55 -3.39 -6.41
CA TYR A 72 -22.33 -2.82 -7.75
C TYR A 72 -22.40 -3.87 -8.87
N ASP A 73 -22.27 -5.15 -8.54
CA ASP A 73 -22.62 -6.30 -9.35
C ASP A 73 -23.68 -7.15 -8.61
N PRO A 74 -24.95 -6.70 -8.57
CA PRO A 74 -26.02 -7.43 -7.90
C PRO A 74 -26.25 -8.83 -8.50
N GLY A 75 -25.76 -9.09 -9.72
CA GLY A 75 -25.85 -10.37 -10.39
C GLY A 75 -24.90 -11.44 -9.85
N ALA A 76 -23.93 -11.06 -9.02
CA ALA A 76 -23.04 -12.00 -8.33
C ALA A 76 -23.64 -12.53 -7.00
N GLY A 77 -24.74 -11.94 -6.51
CA GLY A 77 -25.48 -12.41 -5.35
C GLY A 77 -26.62 -13.33 -5.75
N GLU A 78 -26.72 -14.51 -5.12
CA GLU A 78 -27.85 -15.42 -5.28
C GLU A 78 -29.18 -14.67 -5.02
N GLY A 79 -30.02 -14.51 -6.04
CA GLY A 79 -31.42 -14.09 -5.86
C GLY A 79 -32.06 -13.20 -6.92
N PHE A 80 -31.32 -12.63 -7.89
CA PHE A 80 -31.92 -11.85 -8.98
C PHE A 80 -31.73 -12.55 -10.34
N THR A 81 -32.73 -13.32 -10.74
CA THR A 81 -32.80 -13.94 -12.06
C THR A 81 -33.55 -13.00 -13.02
N VAL A 82 -32.94 -12.68 -14.16
CA VAL A 82 -33.56 -11.82 -15.19
C VAL A 82 -34.44 -12.67 -16.08
N GLU A 83 -35.77 -12.55 -15.96
CA GLU A 83 -36.70 -13.21 -16.89
C GLU A 83 -36.59 -12.55 -18.27
N THR A 84 -36.25 -13.33 -19.28
CA THR A 84 -35.86 -12.81 -20.59
C THR A 84 -36.69 -13.45 -21.69
N ALA A 85 -37.45 -12.66 -22.44
CA ALA A 85 -38.10 -13.12 -23.66
C ALA A 85 -37.09 -13.18 -24.82
N VAL A 86 -37.09 -14.29 -25.56
CA VAL A 86 -36.26 -14.49 -26.74
C VAL A 86 -37.15 -14.80 -27.94
N ALA A 87 -36.98 -14.07 -29.04
CA ALA A 87 -37.76 -14.26 -30.27
C ALA A 87 -36.99 -13.79 -31.51
N GLY A 88 -37.36 -14.30 -32.69
CA GLY A 88 -36.75 -13.95 -33.96
C GLY A 88 -36.25 -15.13 -34.77
N ASP A 89 -35.45 -14.86 -35.80
CA ASP A 89 -35.01 -15.85 -36.80
C ASP A 89 -34.15 -16.97 -36.20
N ASP A 90 -33.30 -16.64 -35.23
CA ASP A 90 -32.32 -17.55 -34.60
C ASP A 90 -32.50 -17.63 -33.07
N ALA A 91 -33.77 -17.67 -32.66
CA ALA A 91 -34.15 -17.55 -31.25
C ALA A 91 -33.74 -18.76 -30.40
N GLU A 92 -33.57 -19.94 -30.98
CA GLU A 92 -33.19 -21.16 -30.26
C GLU A 92 -31.72 -21.10 -29.81
N ASP A 93 -30.81 -20.71 -30.69
CA ASP A 93 -29.38 -20.59 -30.37
C ASP A 93 -29.12 -19.40 -29.45
N LEU A 94 -29.86 -18.30 -29.62
CA LEU A 94 -29.84 -17.19 -28.67
C LEU A 94 -30.39 -17.60 -27.29
N LEU A 95 -31.42 -18.45 -27.23
CA LEU A 95 -31.95 -18.97 -25.96
C LEU A 95 -30.92 -19.87 -25.27
N ALA A 96 -30.23 -20.73 -26.02
CA ALA A 96 -29.15 -21.56 -25.49
C ALA A 96 -28.04 -20.70 -24.87
N ALA A 97 -27.64 -19.62 -25.54
CA ALA A 97 -26.66 -18.66 -25.04
C ALA A 97 -27.14 -17.88 -23.79
N VAL A 98 -28.44 -17.60 -23.68
CA VAL A 98 -29.04 -17.04 -22.46
C VAL A 98 -28.97 -18.04 -21.30
N GLY A 99 -29.21 -19.32 -21.58
CA GLY A 99 -29.14 -20.40 -20.58
C GLY A 99 -27.73 -20.69 -20.04
N GLU A 100 -26.67 -20.22 -20.71
CA GLU A 100 -25.29 -20.27 -20.16
C GLU A 100 -25.04 -19.24 -19.05
N VAL A 101 -25.91 -18.24 -18.91
CA VAL A 101 -25.78 -17.19 -17.89
C VAL A 101 -26.66 -17.54 -16.71
N ASP A 102 -26.05 -18.01 -15.60
CA ASP A 102 -26.76 -18.47 -14.39
C ASP A 102 -27.80 -17.47 -13.84
N ALA A 103 -27.59 -16.17 -14.10
CA ALA A 103 -28.47 -15.09 -13.65
C ALA A 103 -29.59 -14.71 -14.63
N MET A 104 -29.82 -15.48 -15.71
CA MET A 104 -30.89 -15.25 -16.68
C MET A 104 -31.80 -16.49 -16.82
N ASP A 105 -33.11 -16.26 -16.94
CA ASP A 105 -34.09 -17.30 -17.28
C ASP A 105 -34.74 -16.92 -18.62
N GLY A 106 -34.38 -17.65 -19.68
CA GLY A 106 -34.84 -17.38 -21.04
C GLY A 106 -36.14 -18.12 -21.37
N ARG A 107 -37.07 -17.45 -22.05
CA ARG A 107 -38.31 -18.05 -22.58
C ARG A 107 -38.48 -17.70 -24.05
N LEU A 108 -38.75 -18.70 -24.87
CA LEU A 108 -39.07 -18.54 -26.29
C LEU A 108 -40.46 -17.92 -26.47
N TYR A 109 -40.57 -17.02 -27.43
CA TYR A 109 -41.81 -16.41 -27.88
C TYR A 109 -41.94 -16.58 -29.40
N ASP A 110 -43.18 -16.76 -29.86
CA ASP A 110 -43.47 -17.07 -31.26
C ASP A 110 -43.13 -15.92 -32.22
N SER A 111 -43.17 -14.66 -31.74
CA SER A 111 -42.85 -13.50 -32.57
C SER A 111 -42.17 -12.37 -31.79
N PRO A 112 -41.33 -11.54 -32.46
CA PRO A 112 -40.72 -10.37 -31.83
C PRO A 112 -41.73 -9.41 -31.19
N GLU A 113 -42.92 -9.27 -31.79
CA GLU A 113 -44.01 -8.46 -31.24
C GLU A 113 -44.52 -9.02 -29.92
N THR A 114 -44.78 -10.34 -29.84
CA THR A 114 -45.26 -10.98 -28.59
C THR A 114 -44.23 -10.90 -27.45
N ALA A 115 -42.93 -10.97 -27.78
CA ALA A 115 -41.84 -10.77 -26.84
C ALA A 115 -41.74 -9.31 -26.37
N ALA A 116 -41.88 -8.35 -27.30
CA ALA A 116 -41.89 -6.92 -26.97
C ALA A 116 -43.10 -6.55 -26.11
N ASP A 117 -44.28 -7.12 -26.39
CA ASP A 117 -45.49 -6.94 -25.57
C ASP A 117 -45.31 -7.53 -24.17
N ALA A 118 -44.67 -8.70 -24.05
CA ALA A 118 -44.34 -9.29 -22.75
C ALA A 118 -43.45 -8.38 -21.91
N PHE A 119 -42.46 -7.75 -22.53
CA PHE A 119 -41.61 -6.76 -21.88
C PHE A 119 -42.40 -5.49 -21.50
N ALA A 120 -43.22 -4.95 -22.42
CA ALA A 120 -44.03 -3.76 -22.18
C ALA A 120 -45.03 -3.94 -21.04
N GLU A 121 -45.61 -5.14 -20.93
CA GLU A 121 -46.54 -5.54 -19.86
C GLU A 121 -45.85 -5.94 -18.55
N ARG A 122 -44.50 -5.89 -18.50
CA ARG A 122 -43.67 -6.32 -17.35
C ARG A 122 -43.91 -7.78 -16.94
N ARG A 123 -44.20 -8.65 -17.91
CA ARG A 123 -44.24 -10.11 -17.73
C ARG A 123 -42.86 -10.74 -17.79
N VAL A 124 -41.89 -10.03 -18.35
CA VAL A 124 -40.46 -10.36 -18.38
C VAL A 124 -39.67 -9.09 -18.07
N ASP A 125 -38.43 -9.25 -17.61
CA ASP A 125 -37.51 -8.16 -17.25
C ASP A 125 -36.74 -7.61 -18.46
N ALA A 126 -36.57 -8.43 -19.50
CA ALA A 126 -35.89 -8.07 -20.74
C ALA A 126 -36.48 -8.81 -21.94
N ALA A 127 -36.27 -8.26 -23.14
CA ALA A 127 -36.52 -8.99 -24.39
C ALA A 127 -35.32 -8.88 -25.34
N LEU A 128 -34.85 -10.01 -25.85
CA LEU A 128 -33.80 -10.12 -26.86
C LEU A 128 -34.44 -10.56 -28.17
N LEU A 129 -34.40 -9.68 -29.16
CA LEU A 129 -35.05 -9.87 -30.46
C LEU A 129 -33.97 -10.02 -31.52
N VAL A 130 -33.79 -11.22 -32.06
CA VAL A 130 -32.80 -11.49 -33.10
C VAL A 130 -33.41 -11.32 -34.48
N THR A 131 -32.66 -10.71 -35.39
CA THR A 131 -33.05 -10.60 -36.80
C THR A 131 -31.83 -10.89 -37.66
N GLU A 132 -31.99 -11.77 -38.63
CA GLU A 132 -30.98 -12.03 -39.64
C GLU A 132 -31.04 -10.96 -40.74
N THR A 133 -29.94 -10.27 -40.96
CA THR A 133 -29.83 -9.29 -42.05
C THR A 133 -29.57 -9.99 -43.38
N PRO A 134 -29.88 -9.36 -44.53
CA PRO A 134 -29.60 -9.92 -45.87
C PRO A 134 -28.12 -10.16 -46.20
N GLN A 135 -27.19 -9.93 -45.27
CA GLN A 135 -25.77 -10.14 -45.40
C GLN A 135 -25.27 -11.24 -44.44
N ASP A 136 -26.16 -12.14 -44.02
CA ASP A 136 -25.89 -13.25 -43.09
C ASP A 136 -25.30 -12.76 -41.76
N ARG A 137 -25.85 -11.68 -41.21
CA ARG A 137 -25.46 -11.12 -39.91
C ARG A 137 -26.65 -11.12 -38.97
N TYR A 138 -26.42 -11.44 -37.71
CA TYR A 138 -27.46 -11.26 -36.69
C TYR A 138 -27.39 -9.86 -36.08
N GLU A 139 -28.54 -9.18 -36.08
CA GLU A 139 -28.79 -8.00 -35.28
C GLU A 139 -29.67 -8.41 -34.09
N VAL A 140 -29.17 -8.24 -32.86
CA VAL A 140 -29.97 -8.49 -31.66
C VAL A 140 -30.37 -7.16 -31.03
N ARG A 141 -31.67 -6.87 -31.03
CA ARG A 141 -32.26 -5.73 -30.34
C ARG A 141 -32.63 -6.13 -28.92
N VAL A 142 -32.05 -5.44 -27.94
CA VAL A 142 -32.31 -5.69 -26.51
C VAL A 142 -33.25 -4.61 -25.97
N LEU A 143 -34.41 -5.01 -25.48
CA LEU A 143 -35.33 -4.17 -24.73
C LEU A 143 -35.03 -4.31 -23.24
N VAL A 144 -34.73 -3.19 -22.59
CA VAL A 144 -34.36 -3.12 -21.16
C VAL A 144 -35.15 -2.01 -20.47
N PRO A 145 -35.45 -2.14 -19.16
CA PRO A 145 -36.21 -1.12 -18.44
C PRO A 145 -35.42 0.18 -18.31
N GLU A 146 -36.10 1.33 -18.31
CA GLU A 146 -35.47 2.63 -18.08
C GLU A 146 -35.35 2.96 -16.58
N GLY A 147 -34.18 3.47 -16.16
CA GLY A 147 -34.06 4.33 -14.97
C GLY A 147 -33.92 3.68 -13.58
N ASN A 148 -33.38 2.46 -13.44
CA ASN A 148 -33.12 1.88 -12.11
C ASN A 148 -31.83 1.05 -12.05
N VAL A 149 -31.47 0.59 -10.84
CA VAL A 149 -30.33 -0.34 -10.60
C VAL A 149 -30.51 -1.65 -11.38
N GLY A 150 -31.75 -2.09 -11.59
CA GLY A 150 -32.10 -3.25 -12.41
C GLY A 150 -31.69 -3.12 -13.88
N THR A 151 -31.75 -1.93 -14.49
CA THR A 151 -31.29 -1.68 -15.86
C THR A 151 -29.82 -2.07 -16.02
N THR A 152 -28.96 -1.71 -15.07
CA THR A 152 -27.54 -2.05 -15.12
C THR A 152 -27.31 -3.55 -15.03
N VAL A 153 -28.07 -4.25 -14.18
CA VAL A 153 -28.02 -5.72 -14.07
C VAL A 153 -28.44 -6.36 -15.39
N VAL A 154 -29.63 -6.01 -15.88
CA VAL A 154 -30.18 -6.56 -17.14
C VAL A 154 -29.23 -6.32 -18.31
N VAL A 155 -28.67 -5.12 -18.46
CA VAL A 155 -27.71 -4.81 -19.53
C VAL A 155 -26.42 -5.61 -19.39
N THR A 156 -25.92 -5.78 -18.16
CA THR A 156 -24.70 -6.55 -17.90
C THR A 156 -24.90 -8.01 -18.25
N GLN A 157 -26.01 -8.62 -17.83
CA GLN A 157 -26.33 -10.02 -18.15
C GLN A 157 -26.65 -10.22 -19.63
N ALA A 158 -27.45 -9.34 -20.24
CA ALA A 158 -27.70 -9.39 -21.68
C ALA A 158 -26.40 -9.31 -22.48
N ARG A 159 -25.43 -8.48 -22.08
CA ARG A 159 -24.11 -8.44 -22.71
C ARG A 159 -23.33 -9.74 -22.54
N GLN A 160 -23.46 -10.45 -21.43
CA GLN A 160 -22.83 -11.76 -21.26
C GLN A 160 -23.46 -12.80 -22.20
N ALA A 161 -24.79 -12.86 -22.28
CA ALA A 161 -25.53 -13.73 -23.19
C ALA A 161 -25.19 -13.42 -24.66
N LEU A 162 -25.16 -12.15 -25.07
CA LEU A 162 -24.77 -11.74 -26.43
C LEU A 162 -23.34 -12.15 -26.78
N ARG A 163 -22.41 -12.11 -25.83
CA ARG A 163 -21.04 -12.59 -26.03
C ARG A 163 -20.96 -14.11 -26.13
N ALA A 164 -21.86 -14.84 -25.46
CA ALA A 164 -21.97 -16.28 -25.57
C ALA A 164 -22.54 -16.66 -26.94
N PHE A 165 -23.63 -16.01 -27.35
CA PHE A 165 -24.21 -16.14 -28.69
C PHE A 165 -23.20 -15.83 -29.79
N GLU A 166 -22.49 -14.69 -29.72
CA GLU A 166 -21.42 -14.36 -30.67
C GLU A 166 -20.32 -15.45 -30.74
N ARG A 167 -20.00 -16.09 -29.61
CA ARG A 167 -18.98 -17.14 -29.56
C ARG A 167 -19.48 -18.44 -30.19
N ALA A 168 -20.74 -18.83 -29.94
CA ALA A 168 -21.39 -19.97 -30.58
C ALA A 168 -21.43 -19.77 -32.10
N GLU A 169 -21.94 -18.62 -32.54
CA GLU A 169 -22.04 -18.26 -33.96
C GLU A 169 -20.69 -18.21 -34.70
N ARG A 170 -19.62 -17.86 -33.99
CA ARG A 170 -18.25 -17.93 -34.52
C ARG A 170 -17.73 -19.36 -34.62
N GLY A 171 -18.07 -20.21 -33.66
CA GLY A 171 -17.72 -21.62 -33.68
C GLY A 171 -18.37 -22.33 -34.87
N ASP A 172 -19.67 -22.11 -35.08
CA ASP A 172 -20.40 -22.75 -36.18
C ASP A 172 -19.93 -22.25 -37.55
N ARG A 173 -19.53 -20.97 -37.64
CA ARG A 173 -18.94 -20.40 -38.86
C ARG A 173 -17.45 -20.69 -39.03
N GLU A 174 -16.76 -21.31 -38.05
CA GLU A 174 -15.33 -21.60 -38.14
C GLU A 174 -15.00 -22.45 -39.37
N ALA A 175 -15.90 -23.38 -39.75
CA ALA A 175 -15.76 -24.22 -40.93
C ALA A 175 -15.71 -23.45 -42.27
N HIS A 176 -16.17 -22.19 -42.28
CA HIS A 176 -16.14 -21.31 -43.46
C HIS A 176 -14.84 -20.52 -43.58
N LEU A 177 -13.94 -20.60 -42.60
CA LEU A 177 -12.67 -19.89 -42.60
C LEU A 177 -11.58 -20.71 -43.32
N GLU A 178 -10.89 -20.10 -44.28
CA GLU A 178 -9.75 -20.70 -44.98
C GLU A 178 -8.46 -20.72 -44.12
N SER A 179 -8.49 -20.08 -42.95
CA SER A 179 -7.33 -19.93 -42.06
C SER A 179 -7.70 -20.12 -40.60
N ARG A 180 -6.80 -20.72 -39.82
CA ARG A 180 -6.99 -20.95 -38.37
C ARG A 180 -6.95 -19.63 -37.61
N THR A 181 -7.97 -19.36 -36.80
CA THR A 181 -8.00 -18.21 -35.88
C THR A 181 -7.01 -18.39 -34.74
N LEU A 182 -6.48 -17.28 -34.23
CA LEU A 182 -5.66 -17.30 -33.02
C LEU A 182 -6.48 -17.82 -31.83
N GLU A 183 -5.90 -18.73 -31.06
CA GLU A 183 -6.52 -19.21 -29.83
C GLU A 183 -6.62 -18.06 -28.81
N LEU A 184 -7.80 -17.90 -28.23
CA LEU A 184 -7.98 -16.97 -27.11
C LEU A 184 -7.13 -17.47 -25.94
N PRO A 185 -6.32 -16.60 -25.31
CA PRO A 185 -5.68 -16.95 -24.05
C PRO A 185 -6.74 -17.44 -23.05
N PRO A 186 -6.40 -18.39 -22.17
CA PRO A 186 -7.30 -18.77 -21.09
C PRO A 186 -7.77 -17.51 -20.37
N ARG A 187 -9.07 -17.43 -20.05
CA ARG A 187 -9.57 -16.34 -19.22
C ARG A 187 -8.81 -16.40 -17.91
N ALA A 188 -7.98 -15.40 -17.65
CA ALA A 188 -7.41 -15.21 -16.33
C ALA A 188 -8.51 -14.57 -15.48
N ASP A 189 -8.92 -15.24 -14.40
CA ASP A 189 -9.76 -14.66 -13.36
C ASP A 189 -8.96 -13.59 -12.59
N GLY A 190 -8.67 -12.48 -13.27
CA GLY A 190 -7.96 -11.35 -12.69
C GLY A 190 -8.94 -10.47 -11.92
N SER A 191 -8.70 -10.26 -10.63
CA SER A 191 -9.43 -9.24 -9.87
C SER A 191 -9.30 -7.88 -10.58
N PRO A 192 -10.40 -7.17 -10.88
CA PRO A 192 -10.36 -5.84 -11.47
C PRO A 192 -9.51 -4.84 -10.68
N TYR A 193 -9.35 -5.10 -9.38
CA TYR A 193 -8.61 -4.27 -8.44
C TYR A 193 -7.13 -4.61 -8.36
N PHE A 194 -6.66 -5.68 -9.02
CA PHE A 194 -5.26 -6.10 -8.99
C PHE A 194 -4.32 -4.93 -9.32
N GLY A 195 -4.57 -4.24 -10.44
CA GLY A 195 -3.78 -3.08 -10.83
C GLY A 195 -3.75 -1.99 -9.75
N PHE A 196 -4.92 -1.60 -9.23
CA PHE A 196 -5.03 -0.58 -8.18
C PHE A 196 -4.30 -0.99 -6.89
N THR A 197 -4.51 -2.22 -6.42
CA THR A 197 -3.92 -2.73 -5.18
C THR A 197 -2.40 -2.65 -5.22
N TYR A 198 -1.77 -3.16 -6.27
CA TYR A 198 -0.32 -3.24 -6.30
C TYR A 198 0.37 -1.97 -6.80
N THR A 199 -0.27 -1.16 -7.66
CA THR A 199 0.35 0.05 -8.20
C THR A 199 0.04 1.33 -7.42
N VAL A 200 -1.05 1.34 -6.63
CA VAL A 200 -1.46 2.51 -5.84
C VAL A 200 -1.45 2.20 -4.35
N LEU A 201 -2.24 1.21 -3.91
CA LEU A 201 -2.47 0.97 -2.49
C LEU A 201 -1.19 0.51 -1.77
N VAL A 202 -0.45 -0.47 -2.30
CA VAL A 202 0.77 -0.97 -1.68
C VAL A 202 1.85 0.13 -1.59
N PRO A 203 2.23 0.84 -2.67
CA PRO A 203 3.20 1.94 -2.56
C PRO A 203 2.77 3.02 -1.57
N LEU A 204 1.49 3.43 -1.58
CA LEU A 204 0.98 4.42 -0.64
C LEU A 204 1.14 3.96 0.83
N LEU A 205 0.79 2.71 1.13
CA LEU A 205 0.94 2.13 2.47
C LEU A 205 2.40 2.03 2.92
N LEU A 206 3.32 1.72 1.99
CA LEU A 206 4.75 1.59 2.28
C LEU A 206 5.44 2.93 2.52
N PHE A 207 5.08 3.96 1.75
CA PHE A 207 5.73 5.27 1.84
C PHE A 207 5.08 6.23 2.82
N LEU A 208 3.83 6.03 3.25
CA LEU A 208 3.22 6.87 4.30
C LEU A 208 4.06 6.89 5.61
N PRO A 209 4.51 5.74 6.16
CA PRO A 209 5.42 5.73 7.31
C PRO A 209 6.73 6.50 7.09
N VAL A 210 7.24 6.53 5.85
CA VAL A 210 8.47 7.24 5.48
C VAL A 210 8.27 8.76 5.62
N PHE A 211 7.15 9.29 5.12
CA PHE A 211 6.81 10.71 5.28
C PHE A 211 6.65 11.11 6.75
N VAL A 212 6.02 10.24 7.53
CA VAL A 212 5.81 10.46 8.96
C VAL A 212 7.15 10.45 9.72
N ALA A 213 8.05 9.52 9.40
CA ALA A 213 9.37 9.41 10.04
C ALA A 213 10.20 10.70 9.97
N GLY A 214 10.25 11.36 8.81
CA GLY A 214 10.99 12.63 8.72
C GLY A 214 10.30 13.79 9.44
N SER A 215 8.96 13.87 9.42
CA SER A 215 8.22 14.89 10.16
C SER A 215 8.49 14.76 11.66
N MET A 216 8.42 13.53 12.18
CA MET A 216 8.73 13.23 13.58
C MET A 216 10.16 13.60 13.93
N THR A 217 11.10 13.40 13.00
CA THR A 217 12.50 13.80 13.19
C THR A 217 12.63 15.32 13.31
N VAL A 218 12.00 16.07 12.42
CA VAL A 218 12.00 17.54 12.46
C VAL A 218 11.39 18.03 13.77
N ASP A 219 10.20 17.55 14.11
CA ASP A 219 9.49 17.95 15.32
C ASP A 219 10.30 17.64 16.58
N SER A 220 10.82 16.42 16.70
CA SER A 220 11.57 15.97 17.88
C SER A 220 12.89 16.73 18.08
N LEU A 221 13.62 17.03 16.99
CA LEU A 221 14.89 17.75 17.07
C LEU A 221 14.69 19.25 17.31
N THR A 222 13.75 19.88 16.59
CA THR A 222 13.45 21.31 16.80
C THR A 222 12.90 21.57 18.19
N GLU A 223 12.08 20.67 18.73
CA GLU A 223 11.58 20.77 20.11
C GLU A 223 12.70 20.71 21.16
N GLU A 224 13.75 19.92 20.94
CA GLU A 224 14.89 19.87 21.86
C GLU A 224 15.80 21.09 21.75
N LEU A 225 15.97 21.63 20.53
CA LEU A 225 16.70 22.87 20.26
C LEU A 225 16.00 24.07 20.91
N ASP A 226 14.69 24.22 20.67
CA ASP A 226 13.88 25.32 21.20
C ASP A 226 13.85 25.35 22.74
N ARG A 227 13.93 24.18 23.39
CA ARG A 227 13.94 24.06 24.86
C ARG A 227 15.32 24.15 25.49
N GLY A 228 16.39 24.29 24.70
CA GLY A 228 17.78 24.28 25.21
C GLY A 228 18.19 22.97 25.90
N THR A 229 17.42 21.90 25.70
CA THR A 229 17.63 20.63 26.41
C THR A 229 18.89 19.89 25.95
N LEU A 230 19.36 20.18 24.73
CA LEU A 230 20.65 19.67 24.23
C LEU A 230 21.83 20.19 25.04
N GLU A 231 21.76 21.42 25.56
CA GLU A 231 22.81 22.01 26.39
C GLU A 231 22.85 21.41 27.79
N LEU A 232 21.66 21.16 28.38
CA LEU A 232 21.50 20.46 29.66
C LEU A 232 22.02 19.01 29.59
N LEU A 233 21.96 18.38 28.42
CA LEU A 233 22.47 17.04 28.19
C LEU A 233 24.00 16.99 27.98
N ARG A 234 24.72 18.12 27.85
CA ARG A 234 26.20 18.14 27.86
C ARG A 234 26.81 17.65 29.18
N VAL A 235 26.01 17.58 30.26
CA VAL A 235 26.42 17.07 31.58
C VAL A 235 26.16 15.55 31.71
N ALA A 236 25.37 14.96 30.80
CA ALA A 236 25.18 13.53 30.72
C ALA A 236 26.33 12.86 29.94
N PRO A 237 26.66 11.58 30.21
CA PRO A 237 27.72 10.86 29.50
C PRO A 237 27.26 10.42 28.08
N VAL A 238 26.72 11.35 27.29
CA VAL A 238 26.20 11.12 25.94
C VAL A 238 26.55 12.31 25.04
N THR A 239 27.06 12.03 23.85
CA THR A 239 27.40 13.07 22.87
C THR A 239 26.15 13.57 22.14
N PRO A 240 26.11 14.84 21.68
CA PRO A 240 25.01 15.35 20.86
C PRO A 240 24.73 14.48 19.62
N THR A 241 25.79 13.97 18.99
CA THR A 241 25.71 13.06 17.85
C THR A 241 24.98 11.76 18.19
N GLU A 242 25.25 11.15 19.36
CA GLU A 242 24.55 9.92 19.80
C GLU A 242 23.07 10.17 20.09
N ILE A 243 22.70 11.36 20.55
CA ILE A 243 21.31 11.75 20.77
C ILE A 243 20.58 11.83 19.42
N VAL A 244 21.15 12.55 18.45
CA VAL A 244 20.55 12.68 17.12
C VAL A 244 20.47 11.33 16.40
N GLU A 245 21.54 10.53 16.44
CA GLU A 245 21.54 9.17 15.86
C GLU A 245 20.49 8.27 16.54
N GLY A 246 20.31 8.38 17.86
CA GLY A 246 19.26 7.64 18.58
C GLY A 246 17.85 8.04 18.14
N LYS A 247 17.58 9.33 17.94
CA LYS A 247 16.29 9.82 17.42
C LYS A 247 16.04 9.42 15.98
N LEU A 248 17.06 9.55 15.12
CA LEU A 248 17.00 9.08 13.74
C LEU A 248 16.71 7.60 13.67
N LEU A 249 17.34 6.78 14.53
CA LEU A 249 17.10 5.34 14.60
C LEU A 249 15.66 5.03 15.05
N ALA A 250 15.12 5.77 16.02
CA ALA A 250 13.73 5.61 16.44
C ALA A 250 12.75 5.98 15.33
N ALA A 251 12.93 7.13 14.69
CA ALA A 251 12.04 7.64 13.66
C ALA A 251 12.11 6.79 12.38
N ALA A 252 13.30 6.55 11.84
CA ALA A 252 13.48 5.77 10.62
C ALA A 252 13.23 4.27 10.83
N GLY A 253 13.52 3.74 12.03
CA GLY A 253 13.28 2.33 12.36
C GLY A 253 11.80 1.98 12.54
N LEU A 254 10.95 2.95 12.89
CA LEU A 254 9.51 2.73 13.02
C LEU A 254 8.84 2.46 11.66
N ALA A 255 9.32 3.10 10.59
CA ALA A 255 8.75 2.99 9.25
C ALA A 255 8.73 1.55 8.68
N PRO A 256 9.85 0.79 8.64
CA PRO A 256 9.82 -0.59 8.15
C PRO A 256 9.04 -1.53 9.07
N VAL A 257 8.95 -1.25 10.38
CA VAL A 257 8.10 -2.04 11.28
C VAL A 257 6.63 -1.86 10.93
N GLN A 258 6.19 -0.62 10.67
CA GLN A 258 4.83 -0.33 10.21
C GLN A 258 4.56 -0.96 8.85
N ALA A 259 5.48 -0.80 7.89
CA ALA A 259 5.39 -1.46 6.58
C ALA A 259 5.25 -2.99 6.70
N GLY A 260 6.06 -3.64 7.56
CA GLY A 260 5.96 -5.08 7.79
C GLY A 260 4.61 -5.50 8.35
N LEU A 261 4.03 -4.70 9.26
CA LEU A 261 2.68 -4.96 9.77
C LEU A 261 1.62 -4.83 8.67
N TRP A 262 1.73 -3.82 7.80
CA TRP A 262 0.84 -3.66 6.63
C TRP A 262 0.92 -4.86 5.69
N LEU A 263 2.14 -5.24 5.30
CA LEU A 263 2.35 -6.36 4.40
C LEU A 263 1.83 -7.67 5.02
N GLY A 264 2.02 -7.86 6.32
CA GLY A 264 1.48 -9.01 7.05
C GLY A 264 -0.06 -9.04 7.07
N LEU A 265 -0.70 -7.89 7.24
CA LEU A 265 -2.17 -7.79 7.17
C LEU A 265 -2.70 -8.06 5.76
N LEU A 266 -2.06 -7.49 4.74
CA LEU A 266 -2.44 -7.74 3.34
C LEU A 266 -2.34 -9.24 3.02
N ALA A 267 -1.26 -9.90 3.47
CA ALA A 267 -1.10 -11.33 3.33
C ALA A 267 -2.18 -12.13 4.08
N PHE A 268 -2.55 -11.71 5.30
CA PHE A 268 -3.64 -12.33 6.07
C PHE A 268 -5.01 -12.17 5.39
N ASP A 269 -5.22 -11.04 4.73
CA ASP A 269 -6.45 -10.71 3.97
C ASP A 269 -6.51 -11.38 2.58
N GLY A 270 -5.56 -12.28 2.28
CA GLY A 270 -5.51 -13.03 1.01
C GLY A 270 -4.84 -12.29 -0.14
N THR A 271 -4.26 -11.11 0.10
CA THR A 271 -3.46 -10.39 -0.91
C THR A 271 -2.03 -10.93 -0.90
N ALA A 272 -1.64 -11.64 -1.96
CA ALA A 272 -0.30 -12.20 -2.07
C ALA A 272 0.77 -11.10 -2.19
N VAL A 273 1.64 -10.97 -1.20
CA VAL A 273 2.75 -10.01 -1.22
C VAL A 273 4.03 -10.72 -1.66
N ALA A 274 4.66 -10.22 -2.73
CA ALA A 274 5.85 -10.81 -3.34
C ALA A 274 5.71 -12.32 -3.61
N PRO A 275 4.64 -12.77 -4.29
CA PRO A 275 4.45 -14.17 -4.60
C PRO A 275 5.62 -14.68 -5.44
N ALA A 276 6.19 -15.81 -5.05
CA ALA A 276 7.32 -16.43 -5.73
C ALA A 276 7.22 -17.96 -5.68
N GLY A 277 8.09 -18.65 -6.44
CA GLY A 277 8.05 -20.11 -6.54
C GLY A 277 8.48 -20.83 -5.27
N SER A 278 9.17 -20.14 -4.36
CA SER A 278 9.61 -20.68 -3.07
C SER A 278 9.43 -19.69 -1.92
N ALA A 279 9.27 -20.22 -0.70
CA ALA A 279 9.17 -19.39 0.51
C ALA A 279 10.41 -18.51 0.75
N PHE A 280 11.59 -18.96 0.30
CA PHE A 280 12.82 -18.17 0.38
C PHE A 280 12.76 -16.94 -0.52
N GLU A 281 12.31 -17.09 -1.78
CA GLU A 281 12.18 -15.97 -2.71
C GLU A 281 11.15 -14.95 -2.24
N THR A 282 10.01 -15.39 -1.70
CA THR A 282 9.03 -14.49 -1.08
C THR A 282 9.64 -13.74 0.10
N ALA A 283 10.41 -14.42 0.96
CA ALA A 283 11.11 -13.76 2.06
C ALA A 283 12.11 -12.70 1.57
N VAL A 284 12.83 -12.96 0.47
CA VAL A 284 13.75 -12.00 -0.16
C VAL A 284 13.00 -10.79 -0.73
N GLY A 285 11.86 -11.02 -1.40
CA GLY A 285 11.01 -9.95 -1.93
C GLY A 285 10.47 -9.05 -0.82
N VAL A 286 9.93 -9.64 0.25
CA VAL A 286 9.45 -8.90 1.43
C VAL A 286 10.60 -8.16 2.11
N ALA A 287 11.76 -8.81 2.32
CA ALA A 287 12.93 -8.15 2.89
C ALA A 287 13.39 -6.94 2.05
N SER A 288 13.29 -7.04 0.72
CA SER A 288 13.62 -5.96 -0.20
C SER A 288 12.63 -4.80 -0.12
N LEU A 289 11.34 -5.07 0.07
CA LEU A 289 10.34 -4.03 0.36
C LEU A 289 10.64 -3.31 1.68
N LEU A 290 10.97 -4.06 2.73
CA LEU A 290 11.32 -3.47 4.02
C LEU A 290 12.63 -2.67 3.95
N ALA A 291 13.62 -3.15 3.19
CA ALA A 291 14.86 -2.43 2.95
C ALA A 291 14.63 -1.13 2.17
N LEU A 292 13.75 -1.14 1.16
CA LEU A 292 13.34 0.05 0.41
C LEU A 292 12.71 1.09 1.36
N VAL A 293 11.78 0.68 2.21
CA VAL A 293 11.12 1.55 3.19
C VAL A 293 12.13 2.09 4.21
N ALA A 294 12.98 1.23 4.77
CA ALA A 294 13.99 1.63 5.73
C ALA A 294 14.99 2.63 5.13
N ALA A 295 15.41 2.41 3.89
CA ALA A 295 16.32 3.31 3.18
C ALA A 295 15.68 4.66 2.89
N ALA A 296 14.45 4.67 2.38
CA ALA A 296 13.71 5.91 2.14
C ALA A 296 13.48 6.69 3.45
N ALA A 297 13.09 6.00 4.52
CA ALA A 297 12.94 6.59 5.85
C ALA A 297 14.25 7.19 6.37
N ALA A 298 15.39 6.52 6.16
CA ALA A 298 16.70 7.04 6.54
C ALA A 298 17.06 8.32 5.78
N VAL A 299 16.83 8.38 4.46
CA VAL A 299 17.07 9.59 3.64
C VAL A 299 16.22 10.77 4.13
N VAL A 300 14.93 10.51 4.31
CA VAL A 300 13.95 11.54 4.68
C VAL A 300 14.14 12.00 6.12
N ALA A 301 14.44 11.09 7.06
CA ALA A 301 14.80 11.43 8.43
C ALA A 301 16.12 12.22 8.51
N ALA A 302 17.16 11.81 7.77
CA ALA A 302 18.42 12.56 7.72
C ALA A 302 18.23 13.97 7.16
N THR A 303 17.37 14.12 6.14
CA THR A 303 17.01 15.44 5.59
C THR A 303 16.23 16.26 6.62
N GLY A 304 15.28 15.64 7.32
CA GLY A 304 14.56 16.28 8.43
C GLY A 304 15.49 16.76 9.54
N ALA A 305 16.48 15.96 9.91
CA ALA A 305 17.50 16.36 10.89
C ALA A 305 18.36 17.52 10.41
N ALA A 306 18.81 17.50 9.16
CA ALA A 306 19.57 18.62 8.59
C ALA A 306 18.75 19.91 8.58
N LEU A 307 17.46 19.84 8.21
CA LEU A 307 16.56 20.99 8.23
C LEU A 307 16.30 21.50 9.65
N ALA A 308 16.14 20.61 10.63
CA ALA A 308 15.95 20.99 12.02
C ALA A 308 17.13 21.79 12.59
N LEU A 309 18.35 21.52 12.14
CA LEU A 309 19.56 22.20 12.58
C LEU A 309 19.79 23.55 11.90
N VAL A 310 19.33 23.72 10.66
CA VAL A 310 19.60 24.92 9.84
C VAL A 310 18.44 25.91 9.87
N ALA A 311 17.22 25.43 10.07
CA ALA A 311 16.03 26.28 10.07
C ALA A 311 15.97 27.18 11.32
N PRO A 312 15.42 28.40 11.19
CA PRO A 312 15.37 29.36 12.31
C PRO A 312 14.37 28.98 13.40
N ASP A 313 13.31 28.25 13.04
CA ASP A 313 12.27 27.80 13.95
C ASP A 313 11.59 26.51 13.45
N ARG A 314 10.86 25.84 14.35
CA ARG A 314 10.13 24.60 14.06
C ARG A 314 9.16 24.72 12.88
N ARG A 315 8.46 25.85 12.72
CA ARG A 315 7.44 26.02 11.67
C ARG A 315 8.10 26.14 10.31
N ALA A 316 9.21 26.86 10.22
CA ALA A 316 10.03 26.97 9.01
C ALA A 316 10.60 25.61 8.62
N ALA A 317 11.20 24.88 9.58
CA ALA A 317 11.74 23.54 9.35
C ALA A 317 10.68 22.58 8.78
N GLN A 318 9.50 22.56 9.40
CA GLN A 318 8.40 21.68 9.01
C GLN A 318 7.81 22.04 7.65
N THR A 319 7.71 23.33 7.32
CA THR A 319 7.22 23.80 6.02
C THR A 319 8.18 23.40 4.91
N VAL A 320 9.48 23.64 5.11
CA VAL A 320 10.53 23.28 4.14
C VAL A 320 10.62 21.76 4.00
N TYR A 321 10.51 21.01 5.10
CA TYR A 321 10.46 19.56 5.07
C TYR A 321 9.26 19.05 4.26
N SER A 322 8.05 19.53 4.55
CA SER A 322 6.83 19.04 3.91
C SER A 322 6.82 19.33 2.40
N LEU A 323 7.25 20.52 1.98
CA LEU A 323 7.38 20.86 0.56
C LEU A 323 8.56 20.11 -0.09
N GLY A 324 9.67 19.99 0.62
CA GLY A 324 10.89 19.34 0.14
C GLY A 324 10.70 17.84 -0.09
N VAL A 325 10.06 17.13 0.86
CA VAL A 325 9.80 15.70 0.73
C VAL A 325 8.78 15.41 -0.37
N LEU A 326 7.76 16.26 -0.52
CA LEU A 326 6.80 16.16 -1.63
C LEU A 326 7.49 16.39 -2.98
N GLY A 327 8.36 17.39 -3.07
CA GLY A 327 9.18 17.65 -4.26
C GLY A 327 10.16 16.51 -4.56
N LEU A 328 10.79 15.94 -3.53
CA LEU A 328 11.71 14.81 -3.66
C LEU A 328 11.00 13.56 -4.20
N PHE A 329 9.85 13.21 -3.64
CA PHE A 329 9.04 12.09 -4.14
C PHE A 329 8.48 12.36 -5.54
N GLY A 330 8.01 13.58 -5.81
CA GLY A 330 7.55 13.98 -7.15
C GLY A 330 8.66 13.88 -8.19
N ALA A 331 9.88 14.30 -7.86
CA ALA A 331 11.04 14.16 -8.73
C ALA A 331 11.45 12.69 -8.90
N ALA A 332 11.41 11.90 -7.81
CA ALA A 332 11.69 10.47 -7.87
C ALA A 332 10.68 9.71 -8.75
N ALA A 333 9.41 10.13 -8.77
CA ALA A 333 8.39 9.55 -9.64
C ALA A 333 8.64 9.82 -11.14
N LEU A 334 9.44 10.84 -11.48
CA LEU A 334 9.87 11.12 -12.86
C LEU A 334 11.13 10.32 -13.26
N SER A 335 11.76 9.65 -12.31
CA SER A 335 12.92 8.80 -12.57
C SER A 335 12.51 7.56 -13.38
N PRO A 336 13.35 7.07 -14.31
CA PRO A 336 13.17 5.75 -14.91
C PRO A 336 13.05 4.62 -13.86
N VAL A 337 13.61 4.86 -12.67
CA VAL A 337 13.58 3.99 -11.51
C VAL A 337 12.78 4.68 -10.39
N ASP A 338 11.48 4.81 -10.62
CA ASP A 338 10.55 5.36 -9.63
C ASP A 338 10.39 4.41 -8.42
N PRO A 339 10.59 4.89 -7.16
CA PRO A 339 10.40 4.10 -5.95
C PRO A 339 9.02 3.44 -5.82
N ALA A 340 7.95 4.08 -6.29
CA ALA A 340 6.61 3.50 -6.25
C ALA A 340 6.49 2.32 -7.21
N ASN A 341 7.01 2.44 -8.43
CA ASN A 341 7.10 1.34 -9.38
C ASN A 341 8.01 0.19 -8.88
N VAL A 342 9.14 0.50 -8.24
CA VAL A 342 10.02 -0.51 -7.61
C VAL A 342 9.26 -1.28 -6.53
N ALA A 343 8.51 -0.58 -5.67
CA ALA A 343 7.66 -1.20 -4.66
C ALA A 343 6.57 -2.08 -5.29
N ALA A 344 5.90 -1.60 -6.35
CA ALA A 344 4.86 -2.35 -7.06
C ALA A 344 5.42 -3.65 -7.68
N ARG A 345 6.57 -3.59 -8.36
CA ARG A 345 7.21 -4.77 -8.97
C ARG A 345 7.63 -5.81 -7.92
N LEU A 346 8.18 -5.35 -6.80
CA LEU A 346 8.50 -6.23 -5.67
C LEU A 346 7.24 -6.88 -5.08
N ALA A 347 6.17 -6.11 -4.90
CA ALA A 347 4.92 -6.59 -4.32
C ALA A 347 4.19 -7.59 -5.23
N VAL A 348 4.24 -7.39 -6.56
CA VAL A 348 3.65 -8.32 -7.56
C VAL A 348 4.50 -9.57 -7.77
N GLY A 349 5.77 -9.57 -7.35
CA GLY A 349 6.69 -10.68 -7.59
C GLY A 349 7.33 -10.67 -9.00
N THR A 350 7.32 -9.51 -9.68
CA THR A 350 7.91 -9.32 -11.02
C THR A 350 9.21 -8.53 -10.99
N ALA A 351 9.88 -8.50 -9.83
CA ALA A 351 11.14 -7.80 -9.64
C ALA A 351 12.26 -8.41 -10.48
N ASP A 352 12.91 -7.55 -11.27
CA ASP A 352 14.09 -7.87 -12.08
C ASP A 352 15.38 -7.39 -11.40
N ALA A 353 16.53 -7.66 -12.03
CA ALA A 353 17.83 -7.23 -11.51
C ALA A 353 17.91 -5.70 -11.31
N ALA A 354 17.27 -4.91 -12.19
CA ALA A 354 17.21 -3.46 -12.06
C ALA A 354 16.44 -3.02 -10.81
N THR A 355 15.35 -3.72 -10.48
CA THR A 355 14.55 -3.49 -9.28
C THR A 355 15.39 -3.70 -8.01
N TYR A 356 16.15 -4.79 -7.93
CA TYR A 356 17.04 -5.03 -6.78
C TYR A 356 18.22 -4.06 -6.71
N LEU A 357 18.79 -3.68 -7.86
CA LEU A 357 19.82 -2.64 -7.93
C LEU A 357 19.30 -1.28 -7.44
N ALA A 358 18.05 -0.93 -7.76
CA ALA A 358 17.41 0.27 -7.27
C ALA A 358 17.29 0.29 -5.74
N VAL A 359 16.86 -0.82 -5.15
CA VAL A 359 16.80 -0.99 -3.68
C VAL A 359 18.20 -0.84 -3.09
N GLY A 360 19.20 -1.52 -3.66
CA GLY A 360 20.59 -1.43 -3.21
C GLY A 360 21.15 -0.01 -3.29
N ALA A 361 20.87 0.72 -4.37
CA ALA A 361 21.27 2.11 -4.55
C ALA A 361 20.59 3.03 -3.52
N LEU A 362 19.29 2.83 -3.25
CA LEU A 362 18.58 3.59 -2.24
C LEU A 362 19.10 3.29 -0.82
N VAL A 363 19.41 2.03 -0.52
CA VAL A 363 20.06 1.64 0.76
C VAL A 363 21.40 2.35 0.91
N ALA A 364 22.24 2.34 -0.13
CA ALA A 364 23.51 3.06 -0.11
C ALA A 364 23.31 4.58 0.10
N LEU A 365 22.30 5.17 -0.56
CA LEU A 365 21.93 6.57 -0.38
C LEU A 365 21.46 6.86 1.06
N GLY A 366 20.63 5.99 1.64
CA GLY A 366 20.17 6.11 3.03
C GLY A 366 21.31 6.06 4.03
N LEU A 367 22.25 5.12 3.86
CA LEU A 367 23.45 5.04 4.68
C LEU A 367 24.33 6.29 4.53
N ALA A 368 24.52 6.78 3.30
CA ALA A 368 25.25 8.01 3.03
C ALA A 368 24.56 9.24 3.65
N ALA A 369 23.23 9.30 3.64
CA ALA A 369 22.45 10.37 4.24
C ALA A 369 22.59 10.37 5.78
N LEU A 370 22.55 9.21 6.43
CA LEU A 370 22.79 9.08 7.87
C LEU A 370 24.23 9.49 8.24
N ALA A 371 25.22 9.08 7.45
CA ALA A 371 26.60 9.51 7.65
C ALA A 371 26.76 11.03 7.43
N GLY A 372 26.08 11.60 6.44
CA GLY A 372 26.05 13.04 6.19
C GLY A 372 25.41 13.82 7.35
N ALA A 373 24.28 13.35 7.88
CA ALA A 373 23.62 13.93 9.04
C ALA A 373 24.56 13.96 10.25
N ARG A 374 25.32 12.88 10.46
CA ARG A 374 26.35 12.82 11.51
C ARG A 374 27.39 13.93 11.38
N VAL A 375 27.94 14.13 10.17
CA VAL A 375 28.93 15.18 9.90
C VAL A 375 28.36 16.58 10.13
N VAL A 376 27.09 16.81 9.75
CA VAL A 376 26.40 18.09 9.95
C VAL A 376 26.22 18.40 11.43
N VAL A 377 25.80 17.41 12.22
CA VAL A 377 25.63 17.54 13.68
C VAL A 377 26.97 17.84 14.36
N GLU A 378 28.02 17.10 13.99
CA GLU A 378 29.36 17.33 14.53
C GLU A 378 29.79 18.79 14.30
N ARG A 379 29.61 19.34 13.10
CA ARG A 379 29.96 20.74 12.79
C ARG A 379 29.19 21.77 13.61
N HIS A 380 27.88 21.60 13.78
CA HIS A 380 27.05 22.57 14.53
C HIS A 380 27.19 22.43 16.05
N SER A 381 27.68 21.29 16.54
CA SER A 381 27.88 21.07 17.98
C SER A 381 29.15 21.73 18.56
N PHE A 382 30.04 22.24 17.70
CA PHE A 382 31.32 22.89 18.08
C PHE A 382 31.28 24.44 18.00
N GLU A 383 30.14 25.03 17.64
CA GLU A 383 29.85 26.46 17.85
C GLU A 383 28.99 26.64 19.11
#